data_AF-A0A7S0KEZ4-F1
#
_entry.id   AF-A0A7S0KEZ4-F1
#
_cell.length_a   1.000
_cell.length_b   1.000
_cell.length_c   1.000
_cell.angle_alpha   90.00
_cell.angle_beta   90.00
_cell.angle_gamma   90.00
#
_symmetry.space_group_name_H-M   'P 1'
#
loop_
_entity.id
_entity.type
_entity.pdbx_description
1 polymer ?
#
loop_
_entity_poly.entity_id
_entity_poly.type
_entity_poly.pdbx_seq_one_letter_code
_entity_poly.pdbx_strand_id
1 'polypeptide(L)'
;MGEGGKRRSTLSVVGGRNGRDETGIQRRRSSSFWTTSRATIVKEEAAARAAAAAAAAVSPARVFLEGSMGVLLAAMRRRQSVTAWRALSPLLRRLLWDHRASLLAPLIAQKAGSKDAPEPEPFPPTPAAPPGEKPYPFLEKASTCLLRVAASPLPELRAEAVTCLRALLESALNAAGAVTVLRPMLTYALCAALYAPLGAAARRGALAAELSALRRPVRGSSVSDGWESAAGATVQALESASARLRELAYFQANPDVEAVVEMECAVAAALSWAPAAHCKALRSLSKRLEDGQHWVEAAEAAATAA
;
A
#
# COMPACT_ATOMS: atom_id res chain seq x y z
N MET A 1 -54.02 49.82 -13.96
CA MET A 1 -54.79 50.73 -14.85
C MET A 1 -53.87 51.01 -16.03
N GLY A 2 -54.08 50.45 -17.23
CA GLY A 2 -55.04 50.92 -18.25
C GLY A 2 -54.54 52.28 -18.79
N GLU A 3 -54.24 52.55 -20.05
CA GLU A 3 -54.59 52.05 -21.40
C GLU A 3 -53.46 52.48 -22.38
N GLY A 4 -53.31 51.84 -23.54
CA GLY A 4 -53.64 52.47 -24.85
C GLY A 4 -52.50 53.33 -25.43
N GLY A 5 -52.10 53.31 -26.69
CA GLY A 5 -52.57 52.67 -27.92
C GLY A 5 -51.79 53.28 -29.12
N LYS A 6 -51.56 52.43 -30.14
CA LYS A 6 -51.44 52.70 -31.59
C LYS A 6 -50.71 53.96 -32.14
N ARG A 7 -49.76 53.72 -33.06
CA ARG A 7 -49.63 54.25 -34.45
C ARG A 7 -48.42 53.56 -35.14
N ARG A 8 -48.62 52.58 -36.05
CA ARG A 8 -48.77 52.64 -37.53
C ARG A 8 -47.56 53.16 -38.32
N SER A 9 -47.02 52.32 -39.21
CA SER A 9 -46.62 52.55 -40.64
C SER A 9 -46.01 51.23 -41.18
N THR A 10 -46.75 50.30 -41.80
CA THR A 10 -47.15 50.13 -43.23
C THR A 10 -46.04 49.77 -44.23
N LEU A 11 -46.15 48.52 -44.75
CA LEU A 11 -45.96 48.03 -46.14
C LEU A 11 -44.57 48.19 -46.79
N SER A 12 -44.00 47.16 -47.43
CA SER A 12 -44.61 46.40 -48.54
C SER A 12 -44.06 44.97 -48.71
N VAL A 13 -44.96 44.09 -49.15
CA VAL A 13 -44.74 42.72 -49.62
C VAL A 13 -44.92 42.72 -51.13
N VAL A 14 -43.96 42.18 -51.89
CA VAL A 14 -44.10 41.52 -53.20
C VAL A 14 -42.86 40.61 -53.29
N GLY A 15 -42.88 39.30 -53.48
CA GLY A 15 -43.80 38.40 -54.19
C GLY A 15 -42.93 37.57 -55.13
N GLY A 16 -43.03 36.23 -55.10
CA GLY A 16 -42.40 35.38 -56.13
C GLY A 16 -42.00 33.99 -55.66
N ARG A 17 -42.89 33.03 -55.91
CA ARG A 17 -42.73 31.59 -55.61
C ARG A 17 -42.41 30.84 -56.92
N ASN A 18 -41.59 29.80 -56.79
CA ASN A 18 -41.45 28.60 -57.65
C ASN A 18 -40.75 28.70 -59.01
N GLY A 19 -39.83 27.76 -59.24
CA GLY A 19 -39.25 27.44 -60.54
C GLY A 19 -38.00 26.58 -60.41
N ARG A 20 -38.18 25.27 -60.29
CA ARG A 20 -37.14 24.23 -60.43
C ARG A 20 -36.78 24.15 -61.92
N ASP A 21 -35.50 24.24 -62.27
CA ASP A 21 -34.95 23.61 -63.47
C ASP A 21 -33.46 23.27 -63.27
N GLU A 22 -33.15 22.03 -63.61
CA GLU A 22 -31.85 21.39 -63.58
C GLU A 22 -31.04 21.82 -64.81
N THR A 23 -29.78 22.24 -64.64
CA THR A 23 -28.68 21.91 -65.56
C THR A 23 -27.35 22.09 -64.83
N GLY A 24 -26.49 21.08 -64.92
CA GLY A 24 -25.29 20.97 -64.11
C GLY A 24 -24.16 21.93 -64.46
N ILE A 25 -23.19 22.02 -63.55
CA ILE A 25 -21.74 21.92 -63.82
C ILE A 25 -21.04 21.71 -62.48
N GLN A 26 -20.17 20.71 -62.46
CA GLN A 26 -19.34 20.28 -61.36
C GLN A 26 -18.52 21.44 -60.75
N ARG A 27 -18.69 21.65 -59.44
CA ARG A 27 -17.58 22.08 -58.57
C ARG A 27 -17.53 21.18 -57.36
N ARG A 28 -16.85 20.05 -57.54
CA ARG A 28 -16.40 19.17 -56.47
C ARG A 28 -15.37 19.94 -55.63
N ARG A 29 -15.84 20.70 -54.63
CA ARG A 29 -14.99 21.15 -53.53
C ARG A 29 -14.62 19.91 -52.73
N SER A 30 -13.42 19.37 -52.99
CA SER A 30 -12.80 18.39 -52.10
C SER A 30 -12.62 19.02 -50.72
N SER A 31 -13.55 18.75 -49.80
CA SER A 31 -13.35 18.97 -48.37
C SER A 31 -12.81 17.69 -47.74
N SER A 32 -11.64 17.24 -48.18
CA SER A 32 -10.89 16.17 -47.52
C SER A 32 -10.13 16.73 -46.32
N PHE A 33 -10.84 17.20 -45.30
CA PHE A 33 -10.19 17.79 -44.13
C PHE A 33 -10.68 17.29 -42.77
N TRP A 34 -11.69 16.42 -42.69
CA TRP A 34 -12.18 15.94 -41.38
C TRP A 34 -12.72 14.51 -41.43
N THR A 35 -11.83 13.54 -41.57
CA THR A 35 -12.07 12.18 -41.05
C THR A 35 -10.78 11.63 -40.46
N THR A 36 -10.22 12.34 -39.48
CA THR A 36 -9.34 11.69 -38.50
C THR A 36 -10.22 10.70 -37.75
N SER A 37 -10.12 9.42 -38.10
CA SER A 37 -10.95 8.35 -37.55
C SER A 37 -10.89 8.40 -36.03
N ARG A 38 -12.04 8.25 -35.35
CA ARG A 38 -12.11 8.23 -33.88
C ARG A 38 -11.10 7.24 -33.24
N ALA A 39 -10.73 6.18 -33.96
CA ALA A 39 -9.68 5.23 -33.60
C ALA A 39 -8.26 5.83 -33.58
N THR A 40 -7.91 6.76 -34.48
CA THR A 40 -6.60 7.42 -34.47
C THR A 40 -6.51 8.43 -33.33
N ILE A 41 -7.62 9.12 -33.01
CA ILE A 41 -7.71 10.01 -31.84
C ILE A 41 -7.53 9.23 -30.53
N VAL A 42 -8.22 8.10 -30.36
CA VAL A 42 -8.07 7.23 -29.17
C VAL A 42 -6.65 6.68 -29.07
N LYS A 43 -6.01 6.32 -30.21
CA LYS A 43 -4.64 5.83 -30.24
C LYS A 43 -3.63 6.93 -29.90
N GLU A 44 -3.83 8.15 -30.38
CA GLU A 44 -3.00 9.31 -30.02
C GLU A 44 -3.19 9.73 -28.57
N GLU A 45 -4.41 9.69 -28.03
CA GLU A 45 -4.68 9.94 -26.61
C GLU A 45 -4.05 8.86 -25.71
N ALA A 46 -4.11 7.59 -26.11
CA ALA A 46 -3.44 6.49 -25.40
C ALA A 46 -1.91 6.63 -25.46
N ALA A 47 -1.36 7.01 -26.61
CA ALA A 47 0.07 7.27 -26.77
C ALA A 47 0.53 8.50 -25.97
N ALA A 48 -0.27 9.57 -25.93
CA ALA A 48 0.00 10.75 -25.11
C ALA A 48 -0.09 10.45 -23.61
N ARG A 49 -1.06 9.63 -23.18
CA ARG A 49 -1.14 9.13 -21.80
C ARG A 49 0.05 8.24 -21.45
N ALA A 50 0.48 7.35 -22.35
CA ALA A 50 1.65 6.51 -22.16
C ALA A 50 2.95 7.34 -22.10
N ALA A 51 3.10 8.35 -22.96
CA ALA A 51 4.23 9.28 -22.94
C ALA A 51 4.24 10.14 -21.66
N ALA A 52 3.08 10.63 -21.21
CA ALA A 52 2.95 11.34 -19.95
C ALA A 52 3.25 10.43 -18.74
N ALA A 53 2.81 9.17 -18.76
CA ALA A 53 3.13 8.18 -17.74
C ALA A 53 4.63 7.84 -17.71
N ALA A 54 5.27 7.72 -18.88
CA ALA A 54 6.71 7.51 -19.00
C ALA A 54 7.51 8.73 -18.53
N ALA A 55 7.08 9.95 -18.86
CA ALA A 55 7.70 11.18 -18.36
C ALA A 55 7.53 11.33 -16.83
N ALA A 56 6.34 11.00 -16.31
CA ALA A 56 6.10 10.96 -14.86
C ALA A 56 6.93 9.87 -14.15
N ALA A 57 7.23 8.76 -14.83
CA ALA A 57 8.09 7.70 -14.32
C ALA A 57 9.55 8.12 -14.13
N VAL A 58 10.02 9.16 -14.82
CA VAL A 58 11.42 9.65 -14.78
C VAL A 58 11.52 11.07 -14.18
N SER A 59 10.48 11.55 -13.50
CA SER A 59 10.52 12.89 -12.88
C SER A 59 11.66 13.00 -11.84
N PRO A 60 12.44 14.10 -11.82
CA PRO A 60 13.55 14.28 -10.86
C PRO A 60 13.12 14.14 -9.40
N ALA A 61 11.89 14.56 -9.08
CA ALA A 61 11.31 14.43 -7.73
C ALA A 61 11.10 12.96 -7.33
N ARG A 62 10.68 12.10 -8.27
CA ARG A 62 10.51 10.67 -8.04
C ARG A 62 11.85 9.97 -7.86
N VAL A 63 12.82 10.26 -8.72
CA VAL A 63 14.19 9.70 -8.60
C VAL A 63 14.84 10.11 -7.27
N PHE A 64 14.67 11.37 -6.85
CA PHE A 64 15.15 11.85 -5.56
C PHE A 64 14.48 11.12 -4.38
N LEU A 65 13.16 10.91 -4.44
CA LEU A 65 12.42 10.17 -3.43
C LEU A 65 12.90 8.71 -3.35
N GLU A 66 13.02 8.03 -4.49
CA GLU A 66 13.50 6.64 -4.57
C GLU A 66 14.95 6.51 -4.05
N GLY A 67 15.82 7.47 -4.36
CA GLY A 67 17.17 7.56 -3.80
C GLY A 67 17.17 7.77 -2.28
N SER A 68 16.35 8.70 -1.78
CA SER A 68 16.22 9.01 -0.34
C SER A 68 15.71 7.80 0.45
N MET A 69 14.71 7.09 -0.09
CA MET A 69 14.20 5.83 0.46
C MET A 69 15.29 4.77 0.52
N GLY A 70 16.07 4.61 -0.56
CA GLY A 70 17.19 3.68 -0.63
C GLY A 70 18.26 3.95 0.44
N VAL A 71 18.66 5.21 0.61
CA VAL A 71 19.66 5.62 1.62
C VAL A 71 19.16 5.39 3.04
N LEU A 72 17.93 5.82 3.35
CA LEU A 72 17.34 5.61 4.68
C LEU A 72 17.23 4.12 5.01
N LEU A 73 16.75 3.32 4.06
CA LEU A 73 16.62 1.89 4.25
C LEU A 73 17.99 1.21 4.44
N ALA A 74 19.01 1.60 3.68
CA ALA A 74 20.36 1.11 3.86
C ALA A 74 20.91 1.46 5.25
N ALA A 75 20.64 2.67 5.75
CA ALA A 75 21.02 3.08 7.10
C ALA A 75 20.30 2.26 8.18
N MET A 76 18.98 2.06 8.06
CA MET A 76 18.16 1.29 9.01
C MET A 76 18.52 -0.19 9.09
N ARG A 77 19.07 -0.77 8.02
CA ARG A 77 19.51 -2.18 7.99
C ARG A 77 20.80 -2.43 8.78
N ARG A 78 21.59 -1.39 9.03
CA ARG A 78 22.85 -1.50 9.78
C ARG A 78 22.58 -1.38 11.28
N ARG A 79 23.47 -1.94 12.10
CA ARG A 79 23.47 -1.64 13.54
C ARG A 79 23.91 -0.20 13.73
N GLN A 80 22.97 0.66 14.10
CA GLN A 80 23.19 2.08 14.31
C GLN A 80 23.29 2.41 15.80
N SER A 81 24.06 3.45 16.14
CA SER A 81 24.07 4.01 17.49
C SER A 81 22.75 4.75 17.80
N VAL A 82 22.52 5.04 19.07
CA VAL A 82 21.38 5.87 19.52
C VAL A 82 21.43 7.26 18.88
N THR A 83 22.62 7.86 18.81
CA THR A 83 22.82 9.16 18.16
C THR A 83 22.46 9.15 16.68
N ALA A 84 22.84 8.10 15.95
CA ALA A 84 22.48 7.92 14.55
C ALA A 84 20.97 7.73 14.38
N TRP A 85 20.31 6.94 15.24
CA TRP A 85 18.84 6.80 15.22
C TRP A 85 18.11 8.10 15.54
N ARG A 86 18.60 8.91 16.49
CA ARG A 86 18.03 10.24 16.77
C ARG A 86 18.14 11.20 15.59
N ALA A 87 19.18 11.06 14.76
CA ALA A 87 19.31 11.83 13.52
C ALA A 87 18.43 11.27 12.38
N LEU A 88 18.30 9.94 12.27
CA LEU A 88 17.53 9.27 11.22
C LEU A 88 16.01 9.36 11.44
N SER A 89 15.53 9.26 12.67
CA SER A 89 14.10 9.15 13.00
C SER A 89 13.28 10.36 12.56
N PRO A 90 13.74 11.62 12.75
CA PRO A 90 13.04 12.79 12.20
C PRO A 90 12.95 12.77 10.67
N LEU A 91 14.01 12.34 9.97
CA LEU A 91 14.02 12.24 8.50
C LEU A 91 13.02 11.19 8.00
N LEU A 92 12.99 10.03 8.65
CA LEU A 92 12.05 8.97 8.33
C LEU A 92 10.60 9.41 8.58
N ARG A 93 10.30 10.00 9.74
CA ARG A 93 8.96 10.52 10.05
C ARG A 93 8.51 11.58 9.05
N ARG A 94 9.41 12.49 8.68
CA ARG A 94 9.14 13.50 7.67
C ARG A 94 8.84 12.87 6.31
N LEU A 95 9.63 11.90 5.87
CA LEU A 95 9.37 11.19 4.61
C LEU A 95 8.02 10.45 4.64
N LEU A 96 7.72 9.76 5.75
CA LEU A 96 6.45 9.06 5.95
C LEU A 96 5.25 10.00 5.90
N TRP A 97 5.40 11.24 6.39
CA TRP A 97 4.34 12.24 6.39
C TRP A 97 4.22 12.98 5.06
N ASP A 98 5.31 13.56 4.57
CA ASP A 98 5.35 14.42 3.38
C ASP A 98 5.01 13.62 2.12
N HIS A 99 5.42 12.35 2.04
CA HIS A 99 5.18 11.47 0.89
C HIS A 99 4.12 10.38 1.14
N ARG A 100 3.30 10.51 2.20
CA ARG A 100 2.30 9.51 2.60
C ARG A 100 1.39 9.02 1.46
N ALA A 101 0.92 9.93 0.61
CA ALA A 101 0.02 9.57 -0.49
C ALA A 101 0.72 8.66 -1.50
N SER A 102 1.96 9.00 -1.90
CA SER A 102 2.76 8.20 -2.82
C SER A 102 3.23 6.87 -2.22
N LEU A 103 3.57 6.88 -0.92
CA LEU A 103 4.00 5.68 -0.19
C LEU A 103 2.87 4.67 -0.03
N LEU A 104 1.67 5.16 0.30
CA LEU A 104 0.52 4.31 0.61
C LEU A 104 -0.40 4.06 -0.59
N ALA A 105 -0.19 4.73 -1.72
CA ALA A 105 -1.01 4.55 -2.93
C ALA A 105 -1.23 3.08 -3.31
N PRO A 106 -0.22 2.18 -3.29
CA PRO A 106 -0.42 0.76 -3.61
C PRO A 106 -1.38 0.06 -2.64
N LEU A 107 -1.32 0.42 -1.36
CA LEU A 107 -2.16 -0.15 -0.30
C LEU A 107 -3.59 0.39 -0.36
N ILE A 108 -3.75 1.67 -0.69
CA ILE A 108 -5.06 2.32 -0.83
C ILE A 108 -5.79 1.80 -2.06
N ALA A 109 -5.08 1.64 -3.19
CA ALA A 109 -5.64 1.12 -4.43
C ALA A 109 -6.17 -0.32 -4.28
N GLN A 110 -5.45 -1.18 -3.55
CA GLN A 110 -5.90 -2.55 -3.25
C GLN A 110 -7.21 -2.60 -2.45
N LYS A 111 -7.48 -1.60 -1.59
CA LYS A 111 -8.76 -1.47 -0.87
C LYS A 111 -9.92 -1.05 -1.78
N ALA A 112 -9.62 -0.30 -2.83
CA ALA A 112 -10.62 0.23 -3.77
C ALA A 112 -10.92 -0.73 -4.94
N GLY A 113 -10.01 -1.65 -5.28
CA GLY A 113 -10.12 -2.52 -6.46
C GLY A 113 -9.87 -3.99 -6.15
N SER A 114 -10.94 -4.72 -5.81
CA SER A 114 -11.00 -6.19 -5.94
C SER A 114 -11.81 -6.62 -7.18
N LYS A 115 -11.82 -5.82 -8.25
CA LYS A 115 -12.66 -6.11 -9.43
C LYS A 115 -12.02 -6.04 -10.81
N ASP A 116 -10.80 -5.54 -10.95
CA ASP A 116 -10.15 -5.54 -12.25
C ASP A 116 -8.94 -6.48 -12.21
N ALA A 117 -9.04 -7.56 -12.99
CA ALA A 117 -7.89 -8.34 -13.38
C ALA A 117 -6.83 -7.39 -13.96
N PRO A 118 -5.53 -7.64 -13.74
CA PRO A 118 -4.49 -6.81 -14.34
C PRO A 118 -4.71 -6.79 -15.86
N GLU A 119 -4.92 -5.61 -16.43
CA GLU A 119 -4.98 -5.45 -17.88
C GLU A 119 -3.71 -6.06 -18.48
N PRO A 120 -3.82 -6.85 -19.57
CA PRO A 120 -2.67 -7.47 -20.19
C PRO A 120 -1.66 -6.41 -20.58
N GLU A 121 -0.40 -6.58 -20.15
CA GLU A 121 0.65 -5.60 -20.41
C GLU A 121 0.73 -5.28 -21.91
N PRO A 122 0.69 -3.99 -22.31
CA PRO A 122 0.75 -3.61 -23.70
C PRO A 122 2.10 -4.01 -24.29
N PHE A 123 2.08 -4.63 -25.47
CA PHE A 123 3.27 -4.95 -26.24
C PHE A 123 3.64 -3.77 -27.15
N PRO A 124 4.92 -3.36 -27.26
CA PRO A 124 6.11 -3.96 -26.65
C PRO A 124 6.24 -3.63 -25.15
N PRO A 125 6.95 -4.47 -24.37
CA PRO A 125 7.12 -4.28 -22.94
C PRO A 125 7.70 -2.90 -22.64
N THR A 126 7.05 -2.18 -21.73
CA THR A 126 7.50 -0.87 -21.26
C THR A 126 8.97 -0.97 -20.80
N PRO A 127 9.86 -0.04 -21.20
CA PRO A 127 11.26 -0.08 -20.81
C PRO A 127 11.41 -0.24 -19.28
N ALA A 128 12.36 -1.08 -18.86
CA ALA A 128 12.59 -1.34 -17.44
C ALA A 128 12.76 -0.03 -16.67
N ALA A 129 11.93 0.16 -15.64
CA ALA A 129 12.01 1.35 -14.80
C ALA A 129 13.44 1.48 -14.22
N PRO A 130 13.98 2.72 -14.12
CA PRO A 130 15.30 2.94 -13.56
C PRO A 130 15.43 2.34 -12.15
N PRO A 131 16.64 1.94 -11.73
CA PRO A 131 16.85 1.32 -10.43
C PRO A 131 16.60 2.33 -9.30
N GLY A 132 15.45 2.19 -8.65
CA GLY A 132 15.04 2.95 -7.48
C GLY A 132 14.21 2.08 -6.53
N GLU A 133 14.31 2.31 -5.22
CA GLU A 133 13.48 1.58 -4.27
C GLU A 133 12.03 2.01 -4.45
N LYS A 134 11.14 1.08 -4.81
CA LYS A 134 9.72 1.43 -5.02
C LYS A 134 9.03 1.73 -3.66
N PRO A 135 7.98 2.56 -3.64
CA PRO A 135 7.33 2.99 -2.39
C PRO A 135 6.83 1.86 -1.48
N TYR A 136 6.16 0.84 -2.05
CA TYR A 136 5.66 -0.30 -1.26
C TYR A 136 6.78 -1.20 -0.71
N PRO A 137 7.74 -1.68 -1.52
CA PRO A 137 8.91 -2.42 -1.02
C PRO A 137 9.70 -1.66 0.05
N PHE A 138 9.84 -0.33 -0.10
CA PHE A 138 10.43 0.51 0.94
C PHE A 138 9.65 0.40 2.25
N LEU A 139 8.34 0.62 2.24
CA LEU A 139 7.51 0.57 3.45
C LEU A 139 7.57 -0.79 4.16
N GLU A 140 7.51 -1.89 3.41
CA GLU A 140 7.58 -3.24 3.98
C GLU A 140 8.93 -3.49 4.68
N LYS A 141 10.03 -3.15 4.01
CA LYS A 141 11.39 -3.33 4.54
C LYS A 141 11.68 -2.37 5.69
N ALA A 142 11.24 -1.12 5.59
CA ALA A 142 11.35 -0.11 6.65
C ALA A 142 10.57 -0.53 7.90
N SER A 143 9.33 -1.00 7.73
CA SER A 143 8.50 -1.50 8.84
C SER A 143 9.13 -2.72 9.52
N THR A 144 9.72 -3.62 8.73
CA THR A 144 10.48 -4.76 9.28
C THR A 144 11.68 -4.30 10.11
N CYS A 145 12.45 -3.33 9.61
CA CYS A 145 13.56 -2.74 10.36
C CYS A 145 13.08 -2.03 11.63
N LEU A 146 12.01 -1.24 11.56
CA LEU A 146 11.43 -0.56 12.72
C LEU A 146 10.98 -1.54 13.80
N LEU A 147 10.27 -2.61 13.43
CA LEU A 147 9.83 -3.64 14.38
C LEU A 147 11.02 -4.40 14.99
N ARG A 148 12.09 -4.64 14.22
CA ARG A 148 13.34 -5.21 14.77
C ARG A 148 14.01 -4.28 15.77
N VAL A 149 14.07 -2.98 15.50
CA VAL A 149 14.66 -1.99 16.41
C VAL A 149 13.77 -1.75 17.63
N ALA A 150 12.45 -1.75 17.47
CA ALA A 150 11.49 -1.73 18.57
C ALA A 150 11.60 -2.98 19.47
N ALA A 151 12.12 -4.09 18.95
CA ALA A 151 12.42 -5.29 19.72
C ALA A 151 13.84 -5.32 20.35
N SER A 152 14.61 -4.24 20.20
CA SER A 152 15.96 -4.08 20.76
C SER A 152 15.95 -4.06 22.29
N PRO A 153 16.99 -4.58 22.97
CA PRO A 153 17.09 -4.44 24.42
C PRO A 153 17.26 -2.97 24.88
N LEU A 154 17.77 -2.08 24.01
CA LEU A 154 18.05 -0.69 24.37
C LEU A 154 16.76 0.16 24.35
N PRO A 155 16.30 0.71 25.49
CA PRO A 155 15.03 1.43 25.58
C PRO A 155 14.98 2.69 24.69
N GLU A 156 16.11 3.39 24.55
CA GLU A 156 16.19 4.60 23.75
C GLU A 156 15.97 4.32 22.25
N LEU A 157 16.54 3.22 21.74
CA LEU A 157 16.32 2.80 20.36
C LEU A 157 14.87 2.34 20.13
N ARG A 158 14.29 1.67 21.12
CA ARG A 158 12.87 1.25 21.06
C ARG A 158 11.95 2.44 20.94
N ALA A 159 12.14 3.45 21.80
CA ALA A 159 11.34 4.66 21.78
C ALA A 159 11.39 5.35 20.41
N GLU A 160 12.58 5.54 19.83
CA GLU A 160 12.73 6.14 18.50
C GLU A 160 12.00 5.34 17.41
N ALA A 161 12.17 4.02 17.38
CA ALA A 161 11.48 3.16 16.41
C ALA A 161 9.96 3.21 16.57
N VAL A 162 9.46 3.25 17.81
CA VAL A 162 8.03 3.36 18.10
C VAL A 162 7.46 4.70 17.69
N THR A 163 8.21 5.80 17.83
CA THR A 163 7.77 7.09 17.29
C THR A 163 7.65 7.08 15.77
N CYS A 164 8.54 6.38 15.06
CA CYS A 164 8.45 6.22 13.62
C CYS A 164 7.28 5.33 13.20
N LEU A 165 7.03 4.23 13.93
CA LEU A 165 5.86 3.38 13.73
C LEU A 165 4.56 4.17 13.94
N ARG A 166 4.49 4.99 14.99
CA ARG A 166 3.34 5.88 15.21
C ARG A 166 3.12 6.84 14.05
N ALA A 167 4.19 7.49 13.57
CA ALA A 167 4.09 8.39 12.41
C ALA A 167 3.59 7.67 11.14
N LEU A 168 3.96 6.41 10.94
CA LEU A 168 3.44 5.57 9.84
C LEU A 168 1.93 5.30 10.00
N LEU A 169 1.47 4.98 11.22
CA LEU A 169 0.05 4.75 11.48
C LEU A 169 -0.77 6.04 11.30
N GLU A 170 -0.26 7.16 11.81
CA GLU A 170 -0.87 8.48 11.64
C GLU A 170 -0.90 8.92 10.18
N SER A 171 0.19 8.67 9.42
CA SER A 171 0.23 9.00 7.99
C SER A 171 -0.74 8.16 7.18
N ALA A 172 -0.94 6.89 7.55
CA ALA A 172 -1.96 6.04 6.95
C ALA A 172 -3.38 6.45 7.30
N LEU A 173 -3.63 6.86 8.55
CA LEU A 173 -4.92 7.41 8.93
C LEU A 173 -5.23 8.68 8.13
N ASN A 174 -4.25 9.57 7.94
CA ASN A 174 -4.43 10.78 7.15
C ASN A 174 -4.65 10.49 5.66
N ALA A 175 -3.87 9.58 5.06
CA ALA A 175 -3.93 9.33 3.61
C ALA A 175 -5.09 8.41 3.19
N ALA A 176 -5.44 7.42 4.02
CA ALA A 176 -6.40 6.37 3.68
C ALA A 176 -7.71 6.44 4.49
N GLY A 177 -7.79 7.33 5.48
CA GLY A 177 -8.89 7.41 6.45
C GLY A 177 -8.95 6.24 7.43
N ALA A 178 -8.05 5.24 7.32
CA ALA A 178 -8.03 4.06 8.16
C ALA A 178 -6.65 3.42 8.22
N VAL A 179 -6.24 3.01 9.43
CA VAL A 179 -4.96 2.33 9.68
C VAL A 179 -4.97 0.88 9.20
N THR A 180 -6.17 0.28 9.06
CA THR A 180 -6.36 -1.12 8.64
C THR A 180 -5.74 -1.45 7.28
N VAL A 181 -5.51 -0.43 6.45
CA VAL A 181 -4.80 -0.56 5.16
C VAL A 181 -3.37 -1.09 5.32
N LEU A 182 -2.74 -0.85 6.48
CA LEU A 182 -1.38 -1.31 6.78
C LEU A 182 -1.33 -2.74 7.32
N ARG A 183 -2.48 -3.33 7.70
CA ARG A 183 -2.53 -4.58 8.45
C ARG A 183 -1.78 -5.74 7.76
N PRO A 184 -1.98 -6.03 6.45
CA PRO A 184 -1.22 -7.08 5.77
C PRO A 184 0.30 -6.87 5.84
N MET A 185 0.75 -5.65 5.54
CA MET A 185 2.17 -5.31 5.51
C MET A 185 2.81 -5.36 6.90
N LEU A 186 2.13 -4.82 7.92
CA LEU A 186 2.64 -4.86 9.29
C LEU A 186 2.65 -6.27 9.89
N THR A 187 1.65 -7.10 9.57
CA THR A 187 1.63 -8.51 9.98
C THR A 187 2.81 -9.27 9.34
N TYR A 188 3.07 -9.03 8.06
CA TYR A 188 4.26 -9.60 7.39
C TYR A 188 5.57 -9.10 8.03
N ALA A 189 5.71 -7.79 8.23
CA ALA A 189 6.89 -7.17 8.83
C ALA A 189 7.15 -7.67 10.26
N LEU A 190 6.09 -7.89 11.05
CA LEU A 190 6.17 -8.48 12.39
C LEU A 190 6.71 -9.91 12.34
N CYS A 191 6.18 -10.73 11.43
CA CYS A 191 6.70 -12.07 11.21
C CYS A 191 8.18 -12.00 10.78
N ALA A 192 8.55 -11.17 9.81
CA ALA A 192 9.93 -11.00 9.38
C ALA A 192 10.88 -10.44 10.47
N ALA A 193 10.35 -9.72 11.46
CA ALA A 193 11.10 -9.17 12.57
C ALA A 193 11.33 -10.18 13.70
N LEU A 194 10.33 -11.02 14.01
CA LEU A 194 10.32 -11.90 15.18
C LEU A 194 10.61 -13.38 14.87
N TYR A 195 10.25 -13.86 13.68
CA TYR A 195 10.23 -15.28 13.35
C TYR A 195 11.63 -15.89 13.16
N ALA A 196 12.63 -15.11 12.72
CA ALA A 196 14.01 -15.57 12.53
C ALA A 196 14.99 -14.38 12.56
N PRO A 197 16.19 -14.49 13.17
CA PRO A 197 16.97 -15.74 13.30
C PRO A 197 17.00 -16.42 14.68
N LEU A 198 16.36 -15.94 15.74
CA LEU A 198 16.56 -16.55 17.06
C LEU A 198 15.32 -16.70 17.93
N GLY A 199 14.16 -16.14 17.56
CA GLY A 199 12.98 -16.07 18.43
C GLY A 199 13.24 -15.39 19.79
N ALA A 200 14.46 -14.92 20.08
CA ALA A 200 14.87 -14.41 21.37
C ALA A 200 14.13 -13.11 21.72
N ALA A 201 13.91 -12.27 20.71
CA ALA A 201 13.06 -11.09 20.84
C ALA A 201 11.61 -11.46 21.17
N ALA A 202 11.06 -12.48 20.51
CA ALA A 202 9.72 -13.00 20.76
C ALA A 202 9.62 -13.60 22.18
N ARG A 203 10.55 -14.48 22.58
CA ARG A 203 10.63 -15.05 23.94
C ARG A 203 10.66 -13.98 25.03
N ARG A 204 11.48 -12.94 24.86
CA ARG A 204 11.53 -11.80 25.79
C ARG A 204 10.24 -10.96 25.84
N GLY A 205 9.31 -11.15 24.90
CA GLY A 205 8.13 -10.30 24.77
C GLY A 205 8.47 -8.87 24.40
N ALA A 206 9.54 -8.66 23.61
CA ALA A 206 10.16 -7.34 23.42
C ALA A 206 9.21 -6.28 22.82
N LEU A 207 8.18 -6.68 22.09
CA LEU A 207 7.21 -5.77 21.47
C LEU A 207 5.91 -5.58 22.26
N ALA A 208 5.66 -6.34 23.33
CA ALA A 208 4.37 -6.31 24.02
C ALA A 208 4.05 -4.91 24.59
N ALA A 209 5.02 -4.31 25.29
CA ALA A 209 4.87 -2.96 25.83
C ALA A 209 4.75 -1.91 24.71
N GLU A 210 5.55 -2.04 23.65
CA GLU A 210 5.59 -1.07 22.55
C GLU A 210 4.29 -1.06 21.74
N LEU A 211 3.71 -2.23 21.44
CA LEU A 211 2.41 -2.33 20.77
C LEU A 211 1.29 -1.77 21.65
N SER A 212 1.31 -2.07 22.97
CA SER A 212 0.35 -1.50 23.91
C SER A 212 0.46 0.03 23.99
N ALA A 213 1.67 0.57 23.87
CA ALA A 213 1.91 2.01 23.84
C ALA A 213 1.40 2.65 22.54
N LEU A 214 1.56 1.96 21.39
CA LEU A 214 1.03 2.40 20.09
C LEU A 214 -0.49 2.48 20.09
N ARG A 215 -1.18 1.58 20.78
CA ARG A 215 -2.64 1.58 20.92
C ARG A 215 -3.16 2.79 21.71
N ARG A 216 -2.40 3.29 22.70
CA ARG A 216 -2.83 4.42 23.53
C ARG A 216 -2.73 5.76 22.79
N PRO A 217 -3.74 6.64 22.85
CA PRO A 217 -3.65 7.97 22.27
C PRO A 217 -2.57 8.82 22.97
N VAL A 218 -1.88 9.68 22.21
CA VAL A 218 -0.99 10.71 22.78
C VAL A 218 -1.83 11.91 23.19
N ARG A 219 -1.82 12.25 24.48
CA ARG A 219 -2.52 13.44 24.97
C ARG A 219 -2.00 14.69 24.26
N GLY A 220 -2.91 15.51 23.73
CA GLY A 220 -2.58 16.73 22.99
C GLY A 220 -2.22 16.53 21.51
N SER A 221 -2.28 15.29 20.99
CA SER A 221 -2.19 15.05 19.55
C SER A 221 -3.51 15.41 18.85
N SER A 222 -3.43 15.97 17.64
CA SER A 222 -4.59 16.25 16.78
C SER A 222 -5.38 15.01 16.37
N VAL A 223 -4.78 13.82 16.55
CA VAL A 223 -5.35 12.52 16.20
C VAL A 223 -5.78 11.74 17.44
N SER A 224 -5.71 12.35 18.62
CA SER A 224 -6.01 11.68 19.90
C SER A 224 -7.47 11.23 19.99
N ASP A 225 -8.38 12.07 19.52
CA ASP A 225 -9.81 11.75 19.43
C ASP A 225 -10.05 10.73 18.31
N GLY A 226 -10.63 9.58 18.66
CA GLY A 226 -10.90 8.49 17.73
C GLY A 226 -9.70 7.59 17.39
N TRP A 227 -8.51 7.83 17.97
CA TRP A 227 -7.32 6.99 17.75
C TRP A 227 -7.57 5.51 18.03
N GLU A 228 -8.22 5.21 19.15
CA GLU A 228 -8.48 3.82 19.54
C GLU A 228 -9.40 3.13 18.53
N SER A 229 -10.39 3.83 17.99
CA SER A 229 -11.25 3.28 16.93
C SER A 229 -10.51 3.11 15.61
N ALA A 230 -9.60 4.03 15.26
CA ALA A 230 -8.92 4.04 13.98
C ALA A 230 -7.75 3.06 13.89
N ALA A 231 -6.94 2.96 14.95
CA ALA A 231 -5.72 2.16 15.02
C ALA A 231 -5.88 0.88 15.85
N GLY A 232 -6.82 0.84 16.80
CA GLY A 232 -6.93 -0.20 17.82
C GLY A 232 -7.03 -1.61 17.25
N ALA A 233 -7.91 -1.85 16.27
CA ALA A 233 -8.06 -3.17 15.65
C ALA A 233 -6.78 -3.66 14.95
N THR A 234 -6.03 -2.75 14.33
CA THR A 234 -4.78 -3.09 13.64
C THR A 234 -3.68 -3.41 14.65
N VAL A 235 -3.53 -2.57 15.68
CA VAL A 235 -2.52 -2.78 16.73
C VAL A 235 -2.84 -4.03 17.56
N GLN A 236 -4.10 -4.26 17.90
CA GLN A 236 -4.55 -5.46 18.62
C GLN A 236 -4.28 -6.75 17.83
N ALA A 237 -4.43 -6.72 16.51
CA ALA A 237 -4.06 -7.86 15.67
C ALA A 237 -2.55 -8.15 15.72
N LEU A 238 -1.71 -7.10 15.74
CA LEU A 238 -0.26 -7.24 15.89
C LEU A 238 0.12 -7.72 17.31
N GLU A 239 -0.58 -7.27 18.35
CA GLU A 239 -0.42 -7.77 19.72
C GLU A 239 -0.71 -9.26 19.80
N SER A 240 -1.85 -9.70 19.24
CA SER A 240 -2.24 -11.10 19.18
C SER A 240 -1.21 -11.95 18.42
N ALA A 241 -0.77 -11.49 17.24
CA ALA A 241 0.25 -12.19 16.46
C ALA A 241 1.60 -12.26 17.20
N SER A 242 2.01 -11.17 17.86
CA SER A 242 3.22 -11.16 18.68
C SER A 242 3.13 -12.10 19.88
N ALA A 243 1.96 -12.24 20.50
CA ALA A 243 1.73 -13.16 21.61
C ALA A 243 1.84 -14.61 21.15
N ARG A 244 1.19 -14.99 20.05
CA ARG A 244 1.30 -16.35 19.47
C ARG A 244 2.73 -16.70 19.07
N LEU A 245 3.46 -15.76 18.46
CA LEU A 245 4.87 -15.95 18.14
C LEU A 245 5.74 -16.12 19.39
N ARG A 246 5.39 -15.47 20.49
CA ARG A 246 6.08 -15.63 21.78
C ARG A 246 5.80 -17.00 22.39
N GLU A 247 4.55 -17.44 22.41
CA GLU A 247 4.15 -18.77 22.87
C GLU A 247 4.89 -19.85 22.07
N LEU A 248 4.85 -19.77 20.73
CA LEU A 248 5.60 -20.67 19.84
C LEU A 248 7.10 -20.70 20.17
N ALA A 249 7.70 -19.54 20.42
CA ALA A 249 9.13 -19.45 20.71
C ALA A 249 9.50 -20.04 22.08
N TYR A 250 8.57 -20.14 23.04
CA TYR A 250 8.77 -20.86 24.29
C TYR A 250 8.58 -22.37 24.12
N PHE A 251 7.54 -22.79 23.38
CA PHE A 251 7.26 -24.20 23.15
C PHE A 251 8.32 -24.91 22.31
N GLN A 252 9.01 -24.22 21.39
CA GLN A 252 10.16 -24.81 20.69
C GLN A 252 11.29 -25.31 21.61
N ALA A 253 11.29 -24.94 22.90
CA ALA A 253 12.23 -25.46 23.88
C ALA A 253 11.76 -26.74 24.59
N ASN A 254 10.50 -27.16 24.45
CA ASN A 254 9.91 -28.36 25.07
C ASN A 254 9.11 -29.19 24.04
N PRO A 255 9.51 -30.44 23.73
CA PRO A 255 9.11 -31.14 22.52
C PRO A 255 7.81 -31.96 22.68
N ASP A 256 6.70 -31.32 23.05
CA ASP A 256 5.38 -31.93 22.83
C ASP A 256 4.88 -31.56 21.44
N VAL A 257 4.78 -32.56 20.56
CA VAL A 257 4.47 -32.38 19.13
C VAL A 257 3.05 -31.84 18.96
N GLU A 258 2.08 -32.34 19.72
CA GLU A 258 0.67 -31.91 19.61
C GLU A 258 0.52 -30.43 20.02
N ALA A 259 1.11 -30.04 21.15
CA ALA A 259 1.07 -28.66 21.62
C ALA A 259 1.78 -27.67 20.66
N VAL A 260 2.89 -28.10 20.02
CA VAL A 260 3.60 -27.28 19.03
C VAL A 260 2.77 -27.11 17.76
N VAL A 261 2.07 -28.16 17.32
CA VAL A 261 1.17 -28.12 16.15
C VAL A 261 0.00 -27.17 16.39
N GLU A 262 -0.69 -27.28 17.53
CA GLU A 262 -1.76 -26.35 17.91
C GLU A 262 -1.29 -24.89 17.91
N MET A 263 -0.09 -24.66 18.46
CA MET A 263 0.50 -23.33 18.53
C MET A 263 0.83 -22.77 17.14
N GLU A 264 1.28 -23.61 16.22
CA GLU A 264 1.60 -23.21 14.85
C GLU A 264 0.37 -22.95 14.00
N CYS A 265 -0.71 -23.71 14.22
CA CYS A 265 -2.03 -23.40 13.68
C CYS A 265 -2.53 -22.04 14.19
N ALA A 266 -2.36 -21.75 15.48
CA ALA A 266 -2.72 -20.46 16.07
C ALA A 266 -1.87 -19.31 15.49
N VAL A 267 -0.57 -19.53 15.25
CA VAL A 267 0.31 -18.56 14.58
C VAL A 267 -0.12 -18.34 13.13
N ALA A 268 -0.41 -19.41 12.38
CA ALA A 268 -0.88 -19.31 11.01
C ALA A 268 -2.19 -18.50 10.94
N ALA A 269 -3.16 -18.79 11.81
CA ALA A 269 -4.41 -18.03 11.89
C ALA A 269 -4.18 -16.54 12.23
N ALA A 270 -3.28 -16.24 13.17
CA ALA A 270 -2.94 -14.85 13.52
C ALA A 270 -2.25 -14.09 12.37
N LEU A 271 -1.55 -14.81 11.48
CA LEU A 271 -0.85 -14.26 10.31
C LEU A 271 -1.68 -14.25 9.01
N SER A 272 -2.94 -14.72 9.05
CA SER A 272 -3.84 -14.83 7.89
C SER A 272 -4.00 -13.54 7.06
N TRP A 273 -3.83 -12.38 7.69
CA TRP A 273 -3.88 -11.08 7.02
C TRP A 273 -2.69 -10.83 6.07
N ALA A 274 -1.63 -11.62 6.18
CA ALA A 274 -0.44 -11.55 5.35
C ALA A 274 -0.21 -12.91 4.67
N PRO A 275 -0.67 -13.12 3.43
CA PRO A 275 -0.59 -14.41 2.75
C PRO A 275 0.81 -15.02 2.76
N ALA A 276 1.85 -14.21 2.47
CA ALA A 276 3.23 -14.68 2.49
C ALA A 276 3.70 -15.16 3.88
N ALA A 277 3.28 -14.49 4.96
CA ALA A 277 3.61 -14.90 6.32
C ALA A 277 2.81 -16.13 6.76
N HIS A 278 1.55 -16.21 6.35
CA HIS A 278 0.67 -17.35 6.56
C HIS A 278 1.22 -18.62 5.89
N CYS A 279 1.54 -18.56 4.59
CA CYS A 279 2.16 -19.68 3.86
C CYS A 279 3.49 -20.10 4.50
N LYS A 280 4.30 -19.14 4.97
CA LYS A 280 5.56 -19.45 5.66
C LYS A 280 5.33 -20.21 6.97
N ALA A 281 4.32 -19.84 7.75
CA ALA A 281 3.94 -20.55 8.97
C ALA A 281 3.43 -21.96 8.65
N LEU A 282 2.55 -22.11 7.66
CA LEU A 282 2.01 -23.40 7.23
C LEU A 282 3.07 -24.35 6.68
N ARG A 283 4.05 -23.87 5.90
CA ARG A 283 5.19 -24.71 5.46
C ARG A 283 6.06 -25.16 6.62
N SER A 284 6.22 -24.32 7.63
CA SER A 284 6.95 -24.65 8.85
C SER A 284 6.22 -25.73 9.66
N LEU A 285 4.89 -25.65 9.71
CA LEU A 285 4.00 -26.64 10.32
C LEU A 285 4.04 -27.97 9.57
N SER A 286 3.86 -27.94 8.24
CA SER A 286 3.94 -29.12 7.37
C SER A 286 5.21 -29.92 7.61
N LYS A 287 6.36 -29.24 7.62
CA LYS A 287 7.65 -29.90 7.84
C LYS A 287 7.73 -30.59 9.20
N ARG A 288 7.20 -29.97 10.25
CA ARG A 288 7.20 -30.57 11.59
C ARG A 288 6.25 -31.74 11.73
N LEU A 289 5.10 -31.67 11.07
CA LEU A 289 4.15 -32.79 11.01
C LEU A 289 4.76 -33.98 10.25
N GLU A 290 5.50 -33.74 9.17
CA GLU A 290 6.27 -34.77 8.46
C GLU A 290 7.32 -35.42 9.39
N ASP A 291 8.10 -34.62 10.12
CA ASP A 291 9.09 -35.10 11.09
C ASP A 291 8.41 -35.96 12.21
N GLY A 292 7.18 -35.61 12.59
CA GLY A 292 6.34 -36.32 13.54
C GLY A 292 5.52 -37.49 12.97
N GLN A 293 5.68 -37.82 11.68
CA GLN A 293 4.92 -38.88 10.98
C GLN A 293 3.40 -38.63 10.87
N HIS A 294 2.96 -37.39 11.00
CA HIS A 294 1.57 -36.93 10.79
C HIS A 294 1.37 -36.53 9.32
N TRP A 295 1.40 -37.51 8.43
CA TRP A 295 1.47 -37.27 6.98
C TRP A 295 0.22 -36.63 6.38
N VAL A 296 -0.96 -36.86 6.97
CA VAL A 296 -2.24 -36.32 6.46
C VAL A 296 -2.32 -34.83 6.75
N GLU A 297 -2.07 -34.44 8.00
CA GLU A 297 -2.08 -33.06 8.47
C GLU A 297 -0.94 -32.25 7.81
N ALA A 298 0.21 -32.88 7.58
CA ALA A 298 1.28 -32.29 6.79
C ALA A 298 0.83 -31.94 5.37
N ALA A 299 0.18 -32.88 4.69
CA ALA A 299 -0.32 -32.67 3.33
C ALA A 299 -1.39 -31.56 3.27
N GLU A 300 -2.28 -31.49 4.26
CA GLU A 300 -3.28 -30.41 4.37
C GLU A 300 -2.62 -29.03 4.58
N ALA A 301 -1.63 -28.95 5.46
CA ALA A 301 -0.87 -27.72 5.71
C ALA A 301 -0.08 -27.28 4.46
N ALA A 302 0.53 -28.23 3.73
CA ALA A 302 1.23 -27.97 2.48
C ALA A 302 0.27 -27.50 1.38
N ALA A 303 -0.88 -28.16 1.23
CA ALA A 303 -1.91 -27.80 0.25
C ALA A 303 -2.49 -26.41 0.51
N THR A 304 -2.69 -26.05 1.78
CA THR A 304 -3.18 -24.71 2.16
C THR A 304 -2.11 -23.63 1.94
N ALA A 305 -0.83 -24.00 1.87
CA ALA A 305 0.29 -23.09 1.64
C ALA A 305 0.71 -22.93 0.16
N ALA A 306 0.09 -23.69 -0.74
CA ALA A 306 0.33 -23.70 -2.19
C ALA A 306 -0.54 -22.68 -2.92
#